data_AF-A0A8J5JGV5-F1
#
_entry.id   AF-A0A8J5JGV5-F1
#
_cell.length_a   1.000
_cell.length_b   1.000
_cell.length_c   1.000
_cell.angle_alpha   90.00
_cell.angle_beta   90.00
_cell.angle_gamma   90.00
#
_symmetry.space_group_name_H-M   'P 1'
#
loop_
_entity.id
_entity.type
_entity.pdbx_description
1 polymer ?
#
loop_
_entity_poly.entity_id
_entity_poly.type
_entity_poly.pdbx_seq_one_letter_code
_entity_poly.pdbx_strand_id
1 'polypeptide(L)'
;MGWTQAENEQWVAPEIVGGLSEMLVEDGSNVNFTCRAAYPVTWCTEKNFASEHHQELYEEGQPKPYVAILTIDPVNYLHVGYYTCLYNTTTNRLKKTCDIKDPQISSIYLYVQDLSHLLVSEAYGFFFPLTVNEPFVIPCKPTFPDVEVSLEKIQTNEEYDPREGFKKYFTHEDTDICLAKYLNLTEQAATNLCTKTLTKN
;
A
#
# COMPACT_ATOMS: atom_id res chain seq x y z
N MET A 1 38.94 12.49 -32.30
CA MET A 1 38.73 12.89 -30.90
C MET A 1 37.29 12.56 -30.58
N GLY A 2 37.09 11.51 -29.80
CA GLY A 2 35.80 10.83 -29.64
C GLY A 2 34.86 11.60 -28.71
N TRP A 3 33.60 11.65 -29.11
CA TRP A 3 32.49 11.97 -28.24
C TRP A 3 32.25 10.74 -27.36
N THR A 4 32.59 10.81 -26.07
CA THR A 4 32.19 9.77 -25.11
C THR A 4 30.71 9.92 -24.84
N GLN A 5 29.98 8.84 -25.13
CA GLN A 5 28.57 8.63 -24.80
C GLN A 5 28.35 8.85 -23.30
N ALA A 6 27.66 9.92 -22.94
CA ALA A 6 26.83 9.94 -21.76
C ALA A 6 25.40 9.55 -22.19
N GLU A 7 24.61 9.02 -21.26
CA GLU A 7 23.17 8.69 -21.40
C GLU A 7 22.83 7.26 -21.84
N ASN A 8 23.33 6.29 -21.06
CA ASN A 8 22.57 5.06 -20.82
C ASN A 8 22.61 4.68 -19.33
N GLU A 9 22.45 5.67 -18.43
CA GLU A 9 22.19 5.42 -17.02
C GLU A 9 20.74 4.94 -16.88
N GLN A 10 20.55 3.63 -17.00
CA GLN A 10 19.33 2.99 -16.54
C GLN A 10 19.28 3.18 -15.02
N TRP A 11 18.40 4.06 -14.56
CA TRP A 11 18.20 4.34 -13.14
C TRP A 11 17.83 3.04 -12.42
N VAL A 12 18.77 2.47 -11.67
CA VAL A 12 18.53 1.31 -10.84
C VAL A 12 17.59 1.75 -9.72
N ALA A 13 16.52 0.98 -9.47
CA ALA A 13 15.58 1.27 -8.39
C ALA A 13 16.32 1.40 -7.04
N PRO A 14 15.85 2.27 -6.13
CA PRO A 14 16.37 2.33 -4.78
C PRO A 14 16.34 0.96 -4.09
N GLU A 15 17.26 0.69 -3.17
CA GLU A 15 17.31 -0.60 -2.48
C GLU A 15 16.66 -0.49 -1.11
N ILE A 16 15.63 -1.32 -0.85
CA ILE A 16 15.14 -1.56 0.50
C ILE A 16 16.05 -2.58 1.17
N VAL A 17 16.69 -2.18 2.27
CA VAL A 17 17.60 -3.02 3.03
C VAL A 17 16.85 -4.24 3.57
N GLY A 18 17.43 -5.42 3.34
CA GLY A 18 16.83 -6.72 3.68
C GLY A 18 16.26 -7.46 2.48
N GLY A 19 15.91 -6.75 1.39
CA GLY A 19 15.50 -7.37 0.12
C GLY A 19 14.20 -8.18 0.18
N LEU A 20 13.38 -7.98 1.21
CA LEU A 20 12.09 -8.67 1.38
C LEU A 20 11.00 -7.99 0.54
N SER A 21 10.17 -8.79 -0.13
CA SER A 21 8.97 -8.30 -0.81
C SER A 21 7.79 -8.08 0.13
N GLU A 22 7.81 -8.75 1.28
CA GLU A 22 6.77 -8.66 2.31
C GLU A 22 7.35 -8.88 3.72
N MET A 23 6.65 -8.37 4.72
CA MET A 23 6.99 -8.50 6.13
C MET A 23 5.71 -8.73 6.94
N LEU A 24 5.77 -9.62 7.94
CA LEU A 24 4.71 -9.84 8.91
C LEU A 24 5.23 -9.44 10.30
N VAL A 25 4.49 -8.57 10.99
CA VAL A 25 4.79 -8.13 12.36
C VAL A 25 3.56 -8.25 13.24
N GLU A 26 3.72 -8.31 14.55
CA GLU A 26 2.61 -8.32 15.50
C GLU A 26 2.08 -6.90 15.75
N ASP A 27 0.78 -6.77 16.07
CA ASP A 27 0.19 -5.51 16.54
C ASP A 27 0.96 -4.94 17.75
N GLY A 28 1.12 -3.61 17.78
CA GLY A 28 1.83 -2.90 18.84
C GLY A 28 3.36 -2.98 18.76
N SER A 29 3.93 -3.72 17.80
CA SER A 29 5.38 -3.76 17.57
C SER A 29 5.90 -2.51 16.83
N ASN A 30 7.22 -2.43 16.64
CA ASN A 30 7.88 -1.33 15.95
C ASN A 30 8.55 -1.84 14.69
N VAL A 31 8.37 -1.15 13.57
CA VAL A 31 9.02 -1.51 12.30
C VAL A 31 9.85 -0.36 11.76
N ASN A 32 11.02 -0.69 11.21
CA ASN A 32 11.91 0.25 10.54
C ASN A 32 12.19 -0.24 9.12
N PHE A 33 11.80 0.55 8.13
CA PHE A 33 12.21 0.35 6.74
C PHE A 33 13.37 1.28 6.42
N THR A 34 14.47 0.71 5.90
CA THR A 34 15.62 1.48 5.45
C THR A 34 15.75 1.35 3.95
N CYS A 35 15.85 2.48 3.26
CA CYS A 35 16.07 2.54 1.83
C CYS A 35 17.34 3.30 1.49
N ARG A 36 18.09 2.83 0.49
CA ARG A 36 19.36 3.42 0.07
C ARG A 36 19.47 3.56 -1.45
N ALA A 37 20.06 4.66 -1.92
CA ALA A 37 20.39 4.82 -3.33
C ALA A 37 21.60 5.74 -3.57
N ALA A 38 22.01 5.82 -4.84
CA ALA A 38 23.07 6.72 -5.31
C ALA A 38 22.63 8.19 -5.32
N TYR A 39 21.32 8.46 -5.29
CA TYR A 39 20.72 9.79 -5.30
C TYR A 39 19.67 9.92 -4.19
N PRO A 40 19.25 11.14 -3.81
CA PRO A 40 18.24 11.34 -2.76
C PRO A 40 17.00 10.48 -2.97
N VAL A 41 16.54 9.83 -1.89
CA VAL A 41 15.37 8.94 -1.87
C VAL A 41 14.40 9.36 -0.78
N THR A 42 13.15 8.93 -0.90
CA THR A 42 12.11 9.17 0.10
C THR A 42 11.10 8.01 0.12
N TRP A 43 10.29 7.96 1.16
CA TRP A 43 9.24 6.97 1.33
C TRP A 43 7.89 7.51 0.86
N CYS A 44 7.11 6.65 0.24
CA CYS A 44 5.76 6.90 -0.22
C CYS A 44 4.83 5.83 0.33
N THR A 45 3.77 6.27 0.98
CA THR A 45 2.76 5.44 1.64
C THR A 45 1.37 5.85 1.16
N GLU A 46 0.41 4.93 1.21
CA GLU A 46 -0.98 5.21 0.82
C GLU A 46 -1.66 6.18 1.80
N LYS A 47 -1.23 6.17 3.06
CA LYS A 47 -1.79 6.94 4.17
C LYS A 47 -0.64 7.56 4.96
N ASN A 48 -0.86 8.76 5.50
CA ASN A 48 0.07 9.39 6.42
C ASN A 48 -0.41 9.15 7.85
N PHE A 49 0.31 8.33 8.60
CA PHE A 49 -0.03 8.07 10.00
C PHE A 49 0.79 8.95 10.94
N ALA A 50 0.20 9.36 12.07
CA ALA A 50 0.93 10.15 13.07
C ALA A 50 2.06 9.36 13.76
N SER A 51 1.96 8.02 13.75
CA SER A 51 2.95 7.06 14.24
C SER A 51 4.12 6.86 13.26
N GLU A 52 4.06 7.44 12.06
CA GLU A 52 5.14 7.35 11.08
C GLU A 52 6.16 8.49 11.28
N HIS A 53 7.43 8.10 11.32
CA HIS A 53 8.56 9.00 11.48
C HIS A 53 9.55 8.78 10.34
N HIS A 54 9.86 9.87 9.63
CA HIS A 54 10.77 9.86 8.48
C HIS A 54 12.11 10.51 8.84
N GLN A 55 13.20 9.86 8.44
CA GLN A 55 14.55 10.39 8.60
C GLN A 55 15.33 10.23 7.30
N GLU A 56 15.96 11.31 6.84
CA GLU A 56 16.89 11.30 5.70
C GLU A 56 18.32 11.47 6.22
N LEU A 57 19.24 10.62 5.74
CA LEU A 57 20.65 10.60 6.13
C LEU A 57 21.54 10.57 4.87
N TYR A 58 22.78 11.02 5.05
CA TYR A 58 23.84 10.91 4.05
C TYR A 58 25.07 10.24 4.66
N GLU A 59 25.44 9.07 4.13
CA GLU A 59 26.57 8.26 4.58
C GLU A 59 27.75 8.37 3.59
N GLU A 60 28.69 9.27 3.89
CA GLU A 60 29.87 9.50 3.06
C GLU A 60 30.72 8.23 2.89
N GLY A 61 31.23 8.01 1.68
CA GLY A 61 32.09 6.85 1.36
C GLY A 61 31.35 5.55 1.05
N GLN A 62 30.01 5.53 1.12
CA GLN A 62 29.19 4.39 0.72
C GLN A 62 28.78 4.49 -0.76
N PRO A 63 28.67 3.37 -1.52
CA PRO A 63 28.20 3.39 -2.91
C PRO A 63 26.78 3.94 -3.07
N LYS A 64 25.93 3.76 -2.05
CA LYS A 64 24.57 4.29 -1.95
C LYS A 64 24.46 5.17 -0.69
N PRO A 65 24.96 6.42 -0.77
CA PRO A 65 25.12 7.26 0.42
C PRO A 65 23.82 7.90 0.88
N TYR A 66 22.81 8.05 0.01
CA TYR A 66 21.52 8.63 0.40
C TYR A 66 20.65 7.55 1.03
N VAL A 67 20.23 7.79 2.27
CA VAL A 67 19.46 6.84 3.08
C VAL A 67 18.17 7.51 3.55
N ALA A 68 17.05 6.82 3.36
CA ALA A 68 15.76 7.21 3.92
C ALA A 68 15.27 6.10 4.87
N ILE A 69 14.97 6.46 6.11
CA ILE A 69 14.45 5.57 7.13
C ILE A 69 13.01 5.97 7.43
N LEU A 70 12.12 4.98 7.44
CA LEU A 70 10.75 5.09 7.91
C LEU A 70 10.58 4.20 9.13
N THR A 71 10.26 4.82 10.26
CA THR A 71 9.92 4.14 11.52
C THR A 71 8.43 4.25 11.77
N ILE A 72 7.81 3.15 12.18
CA ILE A 72 6.41 3.12 12.63
C ILE A 72 6.40 2.56 14.06
N ASP A 73 5.90 3.35 15.00
CA ASP A 73 5.89 3.03 16.43
C ASP A 73 4.67 3.69 17.11
N PRO A 74 3.67 2.92 17.58
CA PRO A 74 3.46 1.48 17.35
C PRO A 74 2.77 1.18 16.00
N VAL A 75 3.01 -0.01 15.43
CA VAL A 75 2.22 -0.53 14.31
C VAL A 75 0.86 -1.04 14.76
N ASN A 76 -0.10 -1.03 13.85
CA ASN A 76 -1.44 -1.59 14.01
C ASN A 76 -2.04 -1.98 12.66
N TYR A 77 -3.20 -2.62 12.67
CA TYR A 77 -3.89 -3.11 11.48
C TYR A 77 -4.13 -2.09 10.36
N LEU A 78 -4.16 -0.78 10.64
CA LEU A 78 -4.33 0.25 9.62
C LEU A 78 -3.06 0.46 8.77
N HIS A 79 -1.89 0.10 9.29
CA HIS A 79 -0.60 0.23 8.61
C HIS A 79 -0.37 -0.85 7.53
N VAL A 80 -1.30 -1.78 7.34
CA VAL A 80 -1.18 -2.82 6.32
C VAL A 80 -1.26 -2.24 4.92
N GLY A 81 -0.21 -2.45 4.13
CA GLY A 81 -0.13 -1.91 2.78
C GLY A 81 1.29 -1.85 2.21
N TYR A 82 1.41 -1.20 1.06
CA TYR A 82 2.70 -1.01 0.39
C TYR A 82 3.46 0.19 0.96
N TYR A 83 4.72 -0.07 1.31
CA TYR A 83 5.73 0.93 1.65
C TYR A 83 6.71 1.02 0.49
N THR A 84 6.66 2.14 -0.23
CA THR A 84 7.42 2.30 -1.48
C THR A 84 8.56 3.28 -1.28
N CYS A 85 9.77 2.87 -1.62
CA CYS A 85 10.91 3.74 -1.73
C CYS A 85 11.15 4.17 -3.18
N LEU A 86 11.39 5.46 -3.38
CA LEU A 86 11.56 6.06 -4.68
C LEU A 86 12.54 7.24 -4.64
N TYR A 87 13.03 7.64 -5.81
CA TYR A 87 13.89 8.82 -5.92
C TYR A 87 13.12 10.10 -5.60
N ASN A 88 13.74 10.97 -4.80
CA ASN A 88 13.17 12.20 -4.28
C ASN A 88 13.19 13.33 -5.33
N THR A 89 12.49 13.12 -6.44
CA THR A 89 12.37 14.06 -7.56
C THR A 89 11.15 14.97 -7.39
N THR A 90 11.14 16.12 -8.06
CA THR A 90 9.97 17.02 -8.08
C THR A 90 8.71 16.30 -8.56
N THR A 91 8.82 15.45 -9.57
CA THR A 91 7.69 14.67 -10.09
C THR A 91 7.11 13.74 -9.04
N ASN A 92 7.96 13.01 -8.32
CA ASN A 92 7.49 12.07 -7.30
C ASN A 92 6.93 12.77 -6.06
N ARG A 93 7.46 13.94 -5.68
CA ARG A 93 6.88 14.78 -4.62
C ARG A 93 5.47 15.28 -4.94
N LEU A 94 5.15 15.44 -6.23
CA LEU A 94 3.84 15.89 -6.69
C LEU A 94 2.84 14.74 -6.86
N LYS A 95 3.31 13.49 -6.92
CA LYS A 95 2.43 12.31 -6.96
C LYS A 95 1.81 12.11 -5.58
N LYS A 96 0.49 11.90 -5.55
CA LYS A 96 -0.25 11.54 -4.32
C LYS A 96 -0.18 10.05 -4.00
N THR A 97 0.12 9.23 -5.00
CA THR A 97 0.13 7.77 -4.91
C THR A 97 1.34 7.24 -5.67
N CYS A 98 1.87 6.12 -5.20
CA CYS A 98 2.95 5.44 -5.86
C CYS A 98 2.43 4.26 -6.66
N ASP A 99 2.78 4.23 -7.96
CA ASP A 99 2.45 3.12 -8.83
C ASP A 99 3.45 2.01 -8.57
N ILE A 100 3.05 1.00 -7.80
CA ILE A 100 3.88 -0.16 -7.44
C ILE A 100 4.43 -0.94 -8.65
N LYS A 101 3.91 -0.68 -9.86
CA LYS A 101 4.35 -1.30 -11.12
C LYS A 101 5.46 -0.51 -11.81
N ASP A 102 5.81 0.67 -11.31
CA ASP A 102 6.92 1.46 -11.83
C ASP A 102 8.25 0.70 -11.61
N PRO A 103 9.04 0.41 -12.67
CA PRO A 103 10.31 -0.29 -12.50
C PRO A 103 11.40 0.55 -11.81
N GLN A 104 11.17 1.84 -11.57
CA GLN A 104 12.13 2.75 -10.93
C GLN A 104 11.96 2.89 -9.41
N ILE A 105 11.04 2.13 -8.81
CA ILE A 105 10.80 2.12 -7.37
C ILE A 105 11.07 0.74 -6.78
N SER A 106 11.17 0.68 -5.46
CA SER A 106 11.17 -0.58 -4.71
C SER A 106 10.09 -0.53 -3.66
N SER A 107 9.40 -1.65 -3.45
CA SER A 107 8.25 -1.72 -2.56
C SER A 107 8.35 -2.94 -1.65
N ILE A 108 7.88 -2.80 -0.42
CA ILE A 108 7.66 -3.88 0.52
C ILE A 108 6.21 -3.83 1.02
N TYR A 109 5.55 -4.98 1.11
CA TYR A 109 4.21 -5.08 1.67
C TYR A 109 4.27 -5.43 3.16
N LEU A 110 3.67 -4.61 4.02
CA LEU A 110 3.59 -4.88 5.45
C LEU A 110 2.24 -5.53 5.79
N TYR A 111 2.31 -6.69 6.42
CA TYR A 111 1.21 -7.32 7.15
C TYR A 111 1.39 -7.08 8.64
N VAL A 112 0.27 -6.91 9.35
CA VAL A 112 0.21 -6.75 10.80
C VAL A 112 -0.73 -7.79 11.37
N GLN A 113 -0.19 -8.72 12.15
CA GLN A 113 -0.97 -9.74 12.84
C GLN A 113 -1.70 -9.10 14.02
N ASP A 114 -2.96 -8.75 13.79
CA ASP A 114 -3.90 -8.26 14.80
C ASP A 114 -5.07 -9.25 14.90
N LEU A 115 -5.20 -9.94 16.04
CA LEU A 115 -6.29 -10.89 16.25
C LEU A 115 -7.60 -10.20 16.65
N SER A 116 -7.57 -8.90 16.97
CA SER A 116 -8.74 -8.08 17.25
C SER A 116 -9.32 -7.48 15.95
N HIS A 117 -8.48 -7.34 14.92
CA HIS A 117 -8.84 -6.84 13.61
C HIS A 117 -8.23 -7.73 12.52
N LEU A 118 -9.03 -8.59 11.91
CA LEU A 118 -8.68 -9.43 10.77
C LEU A 118 -8.76 -8.68 9.43
N LEU A 119 -9.47 -7.54 9.36
CA LEU A 119 -9.60 -6.71 8.16
C LEU A 119 -9.05 -5.29 8.36
N VAL A 120 -8.47 -4.74 7.29
CA VAL A 120 -8.08 -3.33 7.24
C VAL A 120 -9.32 -2.47 7.00
N SER A 121 -10.00 -2.04 8.07
CA SER A 121 -11.23 -1.23 7.97
C SER A 121 -11.18 0.06 8.80
N GLU A 122 -11.73 1.15 8.27
CA GLU A 122 -11.95 2.37 9.07
C GLU A 122 -13.29 2.28 9.79
N ALA A 123 -13.35 2.78 11.03
CA ALA A 123 -14.46 2.58 11.97
C ALA A 123 -15.87 3.01 11.48
N TYR A 124 -15.97 3.77 10.39
CA TYR A 124 -17.23 4.30 9.86
C TYR A 124 -17.69 3.64 8.56
N GLY A 125 -17.03 2.55 8.13
CA GLY A 125 -17.26 1.94 6.83
C GLY A 125 -16.75 2.84 5.69
N PHE A 126 -16.51 2.24 4.53
CA PHE A 126 -16.00 3.01 3.40
C PHE A 126 -17.15 3.53 2.52
N PHE A 127 -17.12 4.83 2.20
CA PHE A 127 -17.96 5.42 1.15
C PHE A 127 -17.10 5.69 -0.06
N PHE A 128 -17.28 4.91 -1.13
CA PHE A 128 -16.53 5.14 -2.36
C PHE A 128 -17.40 5.71 -3.47
N PRO A 129 -16.88 6.70 -4.21
CA PRO A 129 -17.53 7.15 -5.42
C PRO A 129 -17.44 6.07 -6.49
N LEU A 130 -18.60 5.63 -6.97
CA LEU A 130 -18.71 4.68 -8.05
C LEU A 130 -18.79 5.40 -9.41
N THR A 131 -17.92 4.99 -10.33
CA THR A 131 -18.12 5.24 -11.76
C THR A 131 -18.82 4.03 -12.37
N VAL A 132 -20.02 4.24 -12.90
CA VAL A 132 -20.84 3.16 -13.46
C VAL A 132 -20.12 2.50 -14.65
N ASN A 133 -20.14 1.16 -14.70
CA ASN A 133 -19.50 0.32 -15.72
C ASN A 133 -17.96 0.34 -15.73
N GLU A 134 -17.31 0.90 -14.71
CA GLU A 134 -15.88 0.71 -14.46
C GLU A 134 -15.67 -0.31 -13.33
N PRO A 135 -14.58 -1.10 -13.37
CA PRO A 135 -14.28 -2.01 -12.27
C PRO A 135 -13.88 -1.19 -11.04
N PHE A 136 -14.42 -1.57 -9.89
CA PHE A 136 -14.09 -1.02 -8.60
C PHE A 136 -13.47 -2.13 -7.72
N VAL A 137 -12.46 -1.78 -6.93
CA VAL A 137 -11.84 -2.70 -5.98
C VAL A 137 -12.44 -2.45 -4.61
N ILE A 138 -13.22 -3.41 -4.11
CA ILE A 138 -13.72 -3.44 -2.74
C ILE A 138 -12.51 -3.73 -1.83
N PRO A 139 -12.03 -2.78 -1.02
CA PRO A 139 -10.69 -2.84 -0.41
C PRO A 139 -10.66 -3.68 0.87
N CYS A 140 -11.12 -4.92 0.77
CA CYS A 140 -11.17 -5.88 1.87
C CYS A 140 -9.86 -6.64 1.99
N LYS A 141 -8.84 -5.93 2.46
CA LYS A 141 -7.51 -6.49 2.70
C LYS A 141 -7.50 -7.19 4.07
N PRO A 142 -6.98 -8.42 4.16
CA PRO A 142 -6.71 -9.05 5.44
C PRO A 142 -5.53 -8.35 6.11
N THR A 143 -5.47 -8.42 7.44
CA THR A 143 -4.38 -7.80 8.19
C THR A 143 -3.11 -8.65 8.15
N PHE A 144 -3.24 -9.96 7.98
CA PHE A 144 -2.14 -10.91 7.79
C PHE A 144 -2.53 -12.07 6.85
N PRO A 145 -1.55 -12.79 6.25
CA PRO A 145 -1.79 -13.70 5.11
C PRO A 145 -2.72 -14.88 5.38
N ASP A 146 -2.80 -15.36 6.63
CA ASP A 146 -3.57 -16.56 6.99
C ASP A 146 -5.08 -16.28 7.16
N VAL A 147 -5.51 -15.02 7.06
CA VAL A 147 -6.94 -14.66 7.14
C VAL A 147 -7.63 -14.99 5.81
N GLU A 148 -8.64 -15.84 5.87
CA GLU A 148 -9.50 -16.12 4.73
C GLU A 148 -10.54 -15.01 4.57
N VAL A 149 -10.59 -14.36 3.40
CA VAL A 149 -11.56 -13.30 3.10
C VAL A 149 -12.52 -13.75 2.00
N SER A 150 -13.81 -13.45 2.19
CA SER A 150 -14.88 -13.73 1.22
C SER A 150 -15.89 -12.59 1.17
N LEU A 151 -16.67 -12.50 0.08
CA LEU A 151 -17.84 -11.62 0.01
C LEU A 151 -19.10 -12.38 0.44
N GLU A 152 -20.02 -11.69 1.14
CA GLU A 152 -21.31 -12.27 1.51
C GLU A 152 -22.18 -12.55 0.27
N LYS A 153 -22.18 -11.62 -0.70
CA LYS A 153 -22.91 -11.72 -1.97
C LYS A 153 -21.96 -12.15 -3.09
N ILE A 154 -21.58 -13.43 -3.11
CA ILE A 154 -20.71 -13.97 -4.16
C ILE A 154 -21.42 -13.90 -5.52
N GLN A 155 -20.85 -13.16 -6.47
CA GLN A 155 -21.23 -13.24 -7.87
C GLN A 155 -20.16 -14.01 -8.67
N THR A 156 -20.56 -14.68 -9.74
CA THR A 156 -19.64 -15.41 -10.62
C THR A 156 -18.67 -14.44 -11.32
N ASN A 157 -17.35 -14.74 -11.28
CA ASN A 157 -16.22 -14.01 -11.89
C ASN A 157 -15.60 -12.85 -11.08
N GLU A 158 -15.56 -12.95 -9.75
CA GLU A 158 -14.83 -12.01 -8.90
C GLU A 158 -13.34 -12.39 -8.81
N GLU A 159 -12.45 -11.42 -9.03
CA GLU A 159 -11.00 -11.56 -8.85
C GLU A 159 -10.62 -10.98 -7.49
N TYR A 160 -9.93 -11.77 -6.67
CA TYR A 160 -9.47 -11.37 -5.33
C TYR A 160 -7.95 -11.30 -5.28
N ASP A 161 -7.43 -10.15 -4.86
CA ASP A 161 -6.04 -9.96 -4.48
C ASP A 161 -5.99 -9.58 -2.99
N PRO A 162 -5.34 -10.33 -2.10
CA PRO A 162 -5.27 -10.00 -0.68
C PRO A 162 -4.58 -8.65 -0.41
N ARG A 163 -3.82 -8.11 -1.36
CA ARG A 163 -3.13 -6.81 -1.21
C ARG A 163 -3.95 -5.64 -1.70
N GLU A 164 -4.97 -5.87 -2.52
CA GLU A 164 -5.85 -4.83 -3.09
C GLU A 164 -7.32 -4.98 -2.67
N GLY A 165 -7.89 -6.18 -2.80
CA GLY A 165 -9.28 -6.50 -2.47
C GLY A 165 -10.01 -7.28 -3.57
N PHE A 166 -11.35 -7.21 -3.59
CA PHE A 166 -12.18 -7.83 -4.62
C PHE A 166 -12.47 -6.86 -5.75
N LYS A 167 -12.14 -7.23 -6.99
CA LYS A 167 -12.46 -6.43 -8.17
C LYS A 167 -13.82 -6.82 -8.74
N LYS A 168 -14.74 -5.86 -8.82
CA LYS A 168 -16.13 -6.07 -9.26
C LYS A 168 -16.64 -4.91 -10.11
N TYR A 169 -17.58 -5.19 -11.00
CA TYR A 169 -18.28 -4.19 -11.80
C TYR A 169 -19.61 -3.85 -11.15
N PHE A 170 -19.92 -2.56 -11.08
CA PHE A 170 -21.17 -2.09 -10.49
C PHE A 170 -21.97 -1.29 -11.51
N THR A 171 -23.29 -1.51 -11.49
CA THR A 171 -24.26 -0.83 -12.35
C THR A 171 -25.15 0.15 -11.59
N HIS A 172 -25.15 0.06 -10.26
CA HIS A 172 -25.94 0.88 -9.34
C HIS A 172 -25.24 0.94 -7.98
N GLU A 173 -25.76 1.76 -7.08
CA GLU A 173 -25.33 1.80 -5.67
C GLU A 173 -25.58 0.46 -5.01
N ASP A 174 -24.59 -0.04 -4.28
CA ASP A 174 -24.68 -1.32 -3.58
C ASP A 174 -23.85 -1.25 -2.29
N THR A 175 -24.17 -2.14 -1.38
CA THR A 175 -23.37 -2.40 -0.19
C THR A 175 -22.86 -3.83 -0.28
N ASP A 176 -21.55 -3.98 -0.27
CA ASP A 176 -20.89 -5.28 -0.19
C ASP A 176 -20.28 -5.48 1.21
N ILE A 177 -20.42 -6.70 1.72
CA ILE A 177 -19.92 -7.10 3.03
C ILE A 177 -18.82 -8.13 2.83
N CYS A 178 -17.66 -7.85 3.40
CA CYS A 178 -16.54 -8.75 3.45
C CYS A 178 -16.52 -9.50 4.77
N LEU A 179 -16.30 -10.80 4.71
CA LEU A 179 -16.22 -11.72 5.82
C LEU A 179 -14.78 -12.20 5.92
N ALA A 180 -14.14 -11.98 7.06
CA ALA A 180 -12.81 -12.50 7.38
C ALA A 180 -12.91 -13.63 8.40
N LYS A 181 -12.12 -14.68 8.22
CA LYS A 181 -12.04 -15.83 9.12
C LYS A 181 -10.59 -16.21 9.39
N TYR A 182 -10.29 -16.47 10.65
CA TYR A 182 -9.02 -17.06 11.06
C TYR A 182 -9.25 -17.97 12.26
N LEU A 183 -9.05 -19.28 12.08
CA LEU A 183 -9.38 -20.29 13.09
C LEU A 183 -10.84 -20.14 13.56
N ASN A 184 -11.05 -19.77 14.82
CA ASN A 184 -12.37 -19.55 15.43
C ASN A 184 -12.80 -18.07 15.48
N LEU A 185 -11.99 -17.17 14.92
CA LEU A 185 -12.26 -15.73 14.88
C LEU A 185 -12.94 -15.35 13.56
N THR A 186 -13.86 -14.40 13.65
CA THR A 186 -14.56 -13.86 12.49
C THR A 186 -14.75 -12.35 12.62
N GLU A 187 -14.56 -11.63 11.53
CA GLU A 187 -14.86 -10.19 11.44
C GLU A 187 -15.65 -9.91 10.15
N GLN A 188 -16.43 -8.83 10.16
CA GLN A 188 -17.12 -8.34 8.97
C GLN A 188 -16.89 -6.86 8.79
N ALA A 189 -16.69 -6.43 7.54
CA ALA A 189 -16.61 -5.01 7.17
C ALA A 189 -17.53 -4.71 6.00
N ALA A 190 -18.29 -3.62 6.11
CA ALA A 190 -19.19 -3.16 5.06
C ALA A 190 -18.53 -2.05 4.22
N THR A 191 -18.66 -2.17 2.90
CA THR A 191 -18.28 -1.15 1.93
C THR A 191 -19.53 -0.62 1.25
N ASN A 192 -19.79 0.68 1.39
CA ASN A 192 -20.93 1.37 0.78
C ASN A 192 -20.46 2.11 -0.48
N LEU A 193 -21.09 1.81 -1.62
CA LEU A 193 -20.77 2.42 -2.91
C LEU A 193 -21.86 3.40 -3.32
N CYS A 194 -21.49 4.66 -3.52
CA CYS A 194 -22.41 5.73 -3.90
C CYS A 194 -22.07 6.25 -5.29
N THR A 195 -23.08 6.49 -6.12
CA THR A 195 -22.85 7.08 -7.45
C THR A 195 -22.46 8.53 -7.32
N LYS A 196 -21.45 8.98 -8.10
CA LYS A 196 -21.17 10.42 -8.20
C LYS A 196 -22.32 11.10 -8.94
N THR A 197 -23.16 11.85 -8.21
CA THR A 197 -24.08 12.79 -8.85
C THR A 197 -23.25 13.90 -9.48
N LEU A 198 -23.12 13.91 -10.81
CA LEU A 198 -22.57 15.06 -11.54
C LEU A 198 -23.53 16.24 -11.37
N THR A 199 -23.30 17.08 -10.36
CA THR A 199 -23.86 18.44 -10.35
C THR A 199 -23.24 19.18 -11.53
N LYS A 200 -23.99 19.31 -12.63
CA LYS A 200 -23.69 20.24 -13.72
C LYS A 200 -23.73 21.64 -13.13
N ASN A 201 -22.57 22.30 -13.07
CA ASN A 201 -22.47 23.76 -12.99
C ASN A 201 -22.54 24.35 -14.40
#